data_AF-A0A4W2EZT1-F1
#
_entry.id   AF-A0A4W2EZT1-F1
#
_cell.length_a   1.000
_cell.length_b   1.000
_cell.length_c   1.000
_cell.angle_alpha   90.00
_cell.angle_beta   90.00
_cell.angle_gamma   90.00
#
_symmetry.space_group_name_H-M   'P 1'
#
loop_
_entity.id
_entity.type
_entity.pdbx_description
1 polymer ?
#
loop_
_entity_poly.entity_id
_entity_poly.type
_entity_poly.pdbx_seq_one_letter_code
_entity_poly.pdbx_strand_id
1 'polypeptide(L)'
;MPVDFTGYWKMLANENFEEYLRALDVNVALRKIANLLKPDKEIVQEGDHMIIRTLSTFRNYIMDFQVGKEFEEDLTGIDDRKCMPRPEGAAVEEGSKPPVNKDGKLVTWRPQLAPPRCLRKTTVSWDGDKLECVQKGEKEGRGWTQWIEGDELHLVLLGGAFFLSTSSGKHHPTTKGFCRDQDL
;
A
#
# COMPACT_ATOMS: atom_id res chain seq x y z
N MET A 1 -17.72 20.20 -2.58
CA MET A 1 -16.36 20.29 -2.03
C MET A 1 -15.96 18.88 -1.67
N PRO A 2 -14.79 18.36 -2.10
CA PRO A 2 -14.29 17.07 -1.64
C PRO A 2 -14.23 17.07 -0.10
N VAL A 3 -14.49 15.93 0.51
CA VAL A 3 -14.34 15.78 1.96
C VAL A 3 -12.88 16.02 2.33
N ASP A 4 -12.65 16.77 3.41
CA ASP A 4 -11.31 17.04 3.93
C ASP A 4 -10.92 15.98 4.96
N PHE A 5 -9.96 15.14 4.60
CA PHE A 5 -9.42 14.08 5.45
C PHE A 5 -8.31 14.56 6.38
N THR A 6 -7.86 15.81 6.25
CA THR A 6 -6.74 16.35 7.01
C THR A 6 -6.98 16.21 8.51
N GLY A 7 -5.96 15.73 9.22
CA GLY A 7 -5.98 15.59 10.67
C GLY A 7 -5.22 14.39 11.20
N TYR A 8 -5.20 14.29 12.52
CA TYR A 8 -4.68 13.14 13.25
C TYR A 8 -5.84 12.26 13.70
N TRP A 9 -5.70 10.95 13.53
CA TRP A 9 -6.77 9.97 13.72
C TRP A 9 -6.28 8.81 14.57
N LYS A 10 -6.86 8.66 15.76
CA LYS A 10 -6.49 7.61 16.73
C LYS A 10 -7.35 6.37 16.54
N MET A 11 -6.74 5.19 16.50
CA MET A 11 -7.50 3.95 16.29
C MET A 11 -8.42 3.65 17.48
N LEU A 12 -9.71 3.46 17.19
CA LEU A 12 -10.75 3.03 18.13
C LEU A 12 -10.98 1.52 18.06
N ALA A 13 -11.19 1.02 16.85
CA ALA A 13 -11.62 -0.35 16.60
C ALA A 13 -10.84 -0.99 15.46
N ASN A 14 -10.62 -2.30 15.55
CA ASN A 14 -9.94 -3.09 14.55
C ASN A 14 -10.52 -4.50 14.52
N GLU A 15 -11.49 -4.72 13.65
CA GLU A 15 -12.24 -5.96 13.59
C GLU A 15 -11.74 -6.84 12.45
N ASN A 16 -11.68 -8.16 12.68
CA ASN A 16 -11.33 -9.14 11.66
C ASN A 16 -9.92 -8.97 11.03
N PHE A 17 -8.99 -8.27 11.70
CA PHE A 17 -7.65 -8.01 11.16
C PHE A 17 -6.75 -9.25 11.07
N GLU A 18 -6.87 -10.15 12.04
CA GLU A 18 -6.12 -11.41 12.03
C GLU A 18 -6.45 -12.25 10.80
N GLU A 19 -7.74 -12.33 10.48
CA GLU A 19 -8.30 -13.06 9.35
C GLU A 19 -7.82 -12.47 8.02
N TYR A 20 -7.82 -11.14 7.91
CA TYR A 20 -7.23 -10.46 6.77
C TYR A 20 -5.74 -10.76 6.60
N LEU A 21 -4.93 -10.61 7.67
CA LEU A 21 -3.50 -10.93 7.60
C LEU A 21 -3.25 -12.41 7.29
N ARG A 22 -4.12 -13.30 7.75
CA ARG A 22 -4.08 -14.73 7.40
C ARG A 22 -4.35 -14.95 5.92
N ALA A 23 -5.37 -14.32 5.34
CA ALA A 23 -5.64 -14.37 3.90
C ALA A 23 -4.51 -13.75 3.05
N LEU A 24 -3.72 -12.86 3.64
CA LEU A 24 -2.50 -12.33 3.03
C LEU A 24 -1.29 -13.28 3.14
N ASP A 25 -1.40 -14.44 3.78
CA ASP A 25 -0.31 -15.37 4.06
C ASP A 25 0.80 -14.74 4.92
N VAL A 26 0.46 -13.78 5.79
CA VAL A 26 1.41 -13.19 6.75
C VAL A 26 1.72 -14.24 7.81
N ASN A 27 2.99 -14.41 8.19
CA ASN A 27 3.38 -15.43 9.16
C ASN A 27 2.74 -15.20 10.55
N VAL A 28 2.51 -16.28 11.30
CA VAL A 28 1.78 -16.28 12.58
C VAL A 28 2.36 -15.28 13.60
N ALA A 29 3.69 -15.17 13.66
CA ALA A 29 4.37 -14.29 14.62
C ALA A 29 4.06 -12.82 14.33
N LEU A 30 4.16 -12.38 13.07
CA LEU A 30 3.82 -11.02 12.65
C LEU A 30 2.33 -10.72 12.85
N ARG A 31 1.43 -11.68 12.62
CA ARG A 31 -0.01 -11.48 12.87
C ARG A 31 -0.30 -11.20 14.34
N LYS A 32 0.32 -11.95 15.26
CA LYS A 32 0.19 -11.74 16.70
C LYS A 32 0.67 -10.35 17.12
N ILE A 33 1.82 -9.92 16.59
CA ILE A 33 2.34 -8.56 16.85
C ILE A 33 1.36 -7.53 16.31
N ALA A 34 0.93 -7.67 15.05
CA ALA A 34 0.06 -6.71 14.38
C ALA A 34 -1.31 -6.54 15.05
N ASN A 35 -1.88 -7.59 15.65
CA ASN A 35 -3.13 -7.51 16.43
C ASN A 35 -2.97 -6.72 17.74
N LEU A 36 -1.77 -6.63 18.30
CA LEU A 36 -1.49 -5.83 19.49
C LEU A 36 -1.23 -4.35 19.15
N LEU A 37 -0.99 -4.04 17.87
CA LEU A 37 -0.74 -2.68 17.42
C LEU A 37 -2.06 -1.93 17.25
N LYS A 38 -2.08 -0.71 17.75
CA LYS A 38 -3.11 0.29 17.47
C LYS A 38 -2.48 1.42 16.67
N PRO A 39 -2.31 1.27 15.35
CA PRO A 39 -1.69 2.32 14.56
C PRO A 39 -2.60 3.53 14.48
N ASP A 40 -2.02 4.72 14.63
CA ASP A 40 -2.70 5.98 14.35
C ASP A 40 -2.50 6.39 12.89
N LYS A 41 -3.24 7.40 12.44
CA LYS A 41 -3.07 8.00 11.11
C LYS A 41 -2.89 9.50 11.20
N GLU A 42 -1.91 10.01 10.47
CA GLU A 42 -1.77 11.42 10.14
C GLU A 42 -2.04 11.58 8.64
N ILE A 43 -3.03 12.41 8.29
CA ILE A 43 -3.43 12.66 6.91
C ILE A 43 -3.25 14.14 6.61
N VAL A 44 -2.61 14.45 5.48
CA VAL A 44 -2.48 15.79 4.93
C VAL A 44 -3.07 15.77 3.52
N GLN A 45 -4.02 16.67 3.24
CA GLN A 45 -4.67 16.79 1.94
C GLN A 45 -4.46 18.19 1.36
N GLU A 46 -3.73 18.27 0.25
CA GLU A 46 -3.47 19.49 -0.50
C GLU A 46 -4.10 19.39 -1.88
N GLY A 47 -5.40 19.70 -1.96
CA GLY A 47 -6.20 19.49 -3.17
C GLY A 47 -6.28 18.01 -3.52
N ASP A 48 -5.65 17.62 -4.63
CA ASP A 48 -5.58 16.22 -5.10
C ASP A 48 -4.28 15.52 -4.66
N HIS A 49 -3.38 16.20 -3.96
CA HIS A 49 -2.18 15.59 -3.38
C HIS A 49 -2.49 15.15 -1.96
N MET A 50 -2.23 13.87 -1.65
CA MET A 50 -2.52 13.30 -0.33
C MET A 50 -1.30 12.59 0.22
N ILE A 51 -1.06 12.83 1.50
CA ILE A 51 -0.06 12.11 2.29
C ILE A 51 -0.78 11.41 3.43
N ILE A 52 -0.72 10.08 3.46
CA ILE A 52 -1.31 9.25 4.51
C ILE A 52 -0.19 8.52 5.23
N ARG A 53 0.01 8.84 6.50
CA ARG A 53 1.01 8.22 7.37
C ARG A 53 0.29 7.33 8.37
N THR A 54 0.52 6.02 8.27
CA THR A 54 0.06 5.06 9.27
C THR A 54 1.20 4.83 10.26
N LEU A 55 1.01 5.28 11.50
CA LEU A 55 2.03 5.34 12.54
C LEU A 55 1.81 4.22 13.54
N SER A 56 2.80 3.37 13.79
CA SER A 56 2.74 2.34 14.83
C SER A 56 4.06 2.21 15.56
N THR A 57 4.04 1.62 16.75
CA THR A 57 5.26 1.38 17.54
C THR A 57 6.21 0.38 16.90
N PHE A 58 5.73 -0.42 15.95
CA PHE A 58 6.52 -1.45 15.29
C PHE A 58 7.06 -1.00 13.94
N ARG A 59 6.17 -0.57 13.04
CA ARG A 59 6.51 -0.11 11.69
C ARG A 59 5.56 1.00 11.24
N ASN A 60 6.14 2.01 10.61
CA ASN A 60 5.39 3.10 9.99
C ASN A 60 5.27 2.85 8.49
N TYR A 61 4.17 3.31 7.92
CA TYR A 61 3.88 3.17 6.50
C TYR A 61 3.37 4.49 5.94
N ILE A 62 3.97 4.97 4.85
CA ILE A 62 3.70 6.29 4.28
C ILE A 62 3.27 6.11 2.84
N MET A 63 2.11 6.67 2.51
CA MET A 63 1.64 6.84 1.13
C MET A 63 1.66 8.31 0.78
N ASP A 64 2.35 8.67 -0.29
CA ASP A 64 2.39 10.02 -0.86
C ASP A 64 2.01 9.89 -2.33
N PHE A 65 0.85 10.43 -2.69
CA PHE A 65 0.26 10.18 -4.01
C PHE A 65 -0.63 11.32 -4.49
N GLN A 66 -0.83 11.34 -5.81
CA GLN A 66 -1.85 12.17 -6.43
C GLN A 66 -3.10 11.33 -6.68
N VAL A 67 -4.25 11.80 -6.22
CA VAL A 67 -5.55 11.16 -6.50
C VAL A 67 -5.77 11.07 -8.02
N GLY A 68 -6.30 9.94 -8.48
CA GLY A 68 -6.56 9.63 -9.88
C GLY A 68 -5.33 9.21 -10.68
N LYS A 69 -4.13 9.23 -10.11
CA LYS A 69 -2.90 8.80 -10.79
C LYS A 69 -2.40 7.47 -10.22
N GLU A 70 -1.94 6.62 -11.13
CA GLU A 70 -1.29 5.36 -10.78
C GLU A 70 0.13 5.66 -10.27
N PHE A 71 0.52 5.06 -9.14
CA PHE A 71 1.85 5.19 -8.56
C PHE A 71 2.40 3.85 -8.08
N GLU A 72 3.72 3.77 -7.93
CA GLU A 72 4.40 2.59 -7.39
C GLU A 72 4.46 2.70 -5.87
N GLU A 73 3.91 1.69 -5.18
CA GLU A 73 3.82 1.68 -3.72
C GLU A 73 5.10 1.10 -3.11
N ASP A 74 5.83 1.91 -2.33
CA ASP A 74 6.99 1.42 -1.58
C ASP A 74 6.54 0.65 -0.34
N LEU A 75 6.53 -0.67 -0.46
CA LEU A 75 6.15 -1.58 0.61
C LEU A 75 7.33 -2.05 1.46
N THR A 76 8.48 -1.35 1.38
CA THR A 76 9.67 -1.66 2.16
C THR A 76 9.32 -1.73 3.64
N GLY A 77 9.49 -2.91 4.22
CA GLY A 77 9.22 -3.19 5.61
C GLY A 77 7.82 -3.69 5.96
N ILE A 78 6.85 -3.73 5.06
CA ILE A 78 5.58 -4.44 5.30
C ILE A 78 5.65 -5.88 4.79
N ASP A 79 6.05 -6.02 3.54
CA ASP A 79 6.03 -7.30 2.82
C ASP A 79 7.43 -7.50 2.23
N ASP A 80 8.36 -8.02 3.04
CA ASP A 80 9.75 -8.32 2.64
C ASP A 80 9.84 -9.44 1.55
N ARG A 81 8.77 -9.67 0.78
CA ARG A 81 8.71 -10.60 -0.34
C ARG A 81 9.51 -10.03 -1.50
N LYS A 82 10.57 -10.77 -1.85
CA LYS A 82 11.43 -10.54 -3.00
C LYS A 82 10.63 -10.36 -4.27
N CYS A 83 10.97 -9.28 -4.94
CA CYS A 83 10.59 -8.96 -6.29
C CYS A 83 10.87 -10.12 -7.23
N MET A 84 9.94 -10.36 -8.15
CA MET A 84 10.10 -11.39 -9.17
C MET A 84 11.48 -11.24 -9.84
N PRO A 85 12.29 -12.31 -9.92
CA PRO A 85 13.44 -12.30 -10.81
C PRO A 85 12.92 -12.09 -12.23
N ARG A 86 13.62 -11.19 -12.91
CA ARG A 86 13.31 -10.72 -14.25
C ARG A 86 13.23 -11.89 -15.23
N PRO A 87 12.24 -11.97 -16.14
CA PRO A 87 12.30 -12.91 -17.25
C PRO A 87 13.56 -12.64 -18.09
N GLU A 88 14.08 -13.68 -18.72
CA GLU A 88 15.29 -13.67 -19.54
C GLU A 88 15.19 -12.59 -20.64
N GLY A 89 15.94 -11.48 -20.50
CA GLY A 89 15.83 -10.29 -21.37
C GLY A 89 16.04 -8.94 -20.67
N ALA A 90 17.02 -8.88 -19.77
CA ALA A 90 17.09 -7.89 -18.70
C ALA A 90 17.36 -6.42 -19.14
N ALA A 91 16.47 -5.48 -18.76
CA ALA A 91 16.67 -4.05 -19.00
C ALA A 91 17.86 -3.47 -18.21
N VAL A 92 18.81 -2.83 -18.89
CA VAL A 92 19.95 -2.20 -18.22
C VAL A 92 19.48 -0.90 -17.54
N GLU A 93 20.11 -0.51 -16.44
CA GLU A 93 19.89 0.80 -15.83
C GLU A 93 19.94 1.93 -16.88
N GLU A 94 18.96 2.83 -16.84
CA GLU A 94 18.85 3.95 -17.77
C GLU A 94 20.08 4.86 -17.63
N GLY A 95 20.74 5.17 -18.75
CA GLY A 95 21.98 5.98 -18.77
C GLY A 95 23.28 5.18 -18.65
N SER A 96 23.23 3.86 -18.48
CA SER A 96 24.43 3.01 -18.54
C SER A 96 24.95 2.91 -19.98
N LYS A 97 26.09 3.57 -20.26
CA LYS A 97 26.78 3.46 -21.57
C LYS A 97 27.85 2.38 -21.51
N PRO A 98 28.04 1.59 -22.58
CA PRO A 98 29.15 0.65 -22.65
C PRO A 98 30.50 1.42 -22.58
N PRO A 99 31.45 1.02 -21.73
CA PRO A 99 32.77 1.61 -21.69
C PRO A 99 33.50 1.38 -23.02
N VAL A 100 34.15 2.43 -23.50
CA VAL A 100 35.04 2.40 -24.67
C VAL A 100 36.48 2.69 -24.23
N ASN A 101 37.44 2.05 -24.89
CA ASN A 101 38.86 2.33 -24.66
C ASN A 101 39.28 3.67 -25.32
N LYS A 102 40.56 4.05 -25.17
CA LYS A 102 41.13 5.28 -25.75
C LYS A 102 41.05 5.35 -27.28
N ASP A 103 40.88 4.20 -27.95
CA ASP A 103 40.74 4.07 -29.40
C ASP A 103 39.27 4.00 -29.85
N GLY A 104 38.32 4.22 -28.94
CA GLY A 104 36.88 4.17 -29.22
C GLY A 104 36.29 2.77 -29.38
N LYS A 105 37.04 1.70 -29.06
CA LYS A 105 36.55 0.32 -29.13
C LYS A 105 35.80 -0.06 -27.86
N LEU A 106 34.66 -0.75 -28.02
CA LEU A 106 33.90 -1.32 -26.90
C LEU A 106 34.79 -2.26 -26.09
N VAL A 107 34.77 -2.08 -24.77
CA VAL A 107 35.42 -2.97 -23.81
C VAL A 107 34.38 -3.94 -23.28
N THR A 108 34.80 -5.15 -22.92
CA THR A 108 33.94 -6.16 -22.29
C THR A 108 33.18 -5.53 -21.12
N TRP A 109 31.86 -5.46 -21.25
CA TRP A 109 30.97 -4.80 -20.30
C TRP A 109 29.96 -5.80 -19.77
N ARG A 110 29.82 -5.83 -18.44
CA ARG A 110 28.66 -6.45 -17.82
C ARG A 110 27.62 -5.35 -17.58
N PRO A 111 26.44 -5.44 -18.18
CA PRO A 111 25.35 -4.51 -17.88
C PRO A 111 25.03 -4.57 -16.39
N GLN A 112 25.01 -3.42 -15.73
CA GLN A 112 24.42 -3.33 -14.39
C GLN A 112 22.91 -3.55 -14.55
N LEU A 113 22.44 -4.68 -14.06
CA LEU A 113 21.02 -5.01 -14.14
C LEU A 113 20.28 -4.13 -13.15
N ALA A 114 19.21 -3.46 -13.60
CA ALA A 114 18.34 -2.77 -12.67
C ALA A 114 17.81 -3.76 -11.61
N PRO A 115 17.66 -3.33 -10.35
CA PRO A 115 17.19 -4.20 -9.27
C PRO A 115 15.82 -4.80 -9.60
N PRO A 116 15.50 -5.99 -9.06
CA PRO A 116 14.22 -6.63 -9.31
C PRO A 116 13.11 -5.71 -8.76
N ARG A 117 12.06 -5.51 -9.56
CA ARG A 117 11.05 -4.47 -9.32
C ARG A 117 9.76 -5.12 -8.83
N CYS A 118 9.43 -4.94 -7.55
CA CYS A 118 8.16 -5.32 -6.94
C CYS A 118 7.13 -4.24 -7.25
N LEU A 119 6.68 -4.10 -8.50
CA LEU A 119 5.77 -3.01 -8.83
C LEU A 119 4.34 -3.42 -8.48
N ARG A 120 3.92 -3.19 -7.23
CA ARG A 120 2.49 -3.00 -6.98
C ARG A 120 2.14 -1.61 -7.48
N LYS A 121 1.19 -1.59 -8.40
CA LYS A 121 0.64 -0.34 -8.91
C LYS A 121 -0.61 -0.03 -8.15
N THR A 122 -0.63 1.13 -7.53
CA THR A 122 -1.73 1.56 -6.68
C THR A 122 -2.39 2.77 -7.30
N THR A 123 -3.72 2.77 -7.30
CA THR A 123 -4.52 3.89 -7.79
C THR A 123 -5.54 4.22 -6.74
N VAL A 124 -5.61 5.49 -6.37
CA VAL A 124 -6.59 6.01 -5.40
C VAL A 124 -7.51 6.97 -6.13
N SER A 125 -8.83 6.80 -5.97
CA SER A 125 -9.85 7.61 -6.64
C SER A 125 -11.03 7.89 -5.71
N TRP A 126 -11.77 8.95 -6.05
CA TRP A 126 -13.02 9.30 -5.36
C TRP A 126 -14.19 8.45 -5.87
N ASP A 127 -14.98 7.90 -4.95
CA ASP A 127 -16.34 7.39 -5.18
C ASP A 127 -17.31 8.16 -4.27
N GLY A 128 -17.88 9.24 -4.81
CA GLY A 128 -18.69 10.16 -4.02
C GLY A 128 -17.88 10.83 -2.91
N ASP A 129 -18.23 10.57 -1.66
CA ASP A 129 -17.53 11.02 -0.44
C ASP A 129 -16.50 10.02 0.10
N LYS A 130 -16.32 8.90 -0.60
CA LYS A 130 -15.41 7.82 -0.22
C LYS A 130 -14.14 7.88 -1.06
N LEU A 131 -13.05 7.44 -0.44
CA LEU A 131 -11.77 7.28 -1.08
C LEU A 131 -11.50 5.79 -1.28
N GLU A 132 -11.41 5.37 -2.54
CA GLU A 132 -11.17 3.98 -2.93
C GLU A 132 -9.75 3.81 -3.45
N CYS A 133 -9.06 2.81 -2.93
CA CYS A 133 -7.74 2.41 -3.34
C CYS A 133 -7.80 1.02 -3.97
N VAL A 134 -7.25 0.91 -5.17
CA VAL A 134 -7.13 -0.36 -5.90
C VAL A 134 -5.64 -0.65 -6.11
N GLN A 135 -5.20 -1.81 -5.63
CA GLN A 135 -3.83 -2.29 -5.77
C GLN A 135 -3.79 -3.39 -6.83
N LYS A 136 -3.04 -3.15 -7.91
CA LYS A 136 -2.73 -4.16 -8.93
C LYS A 136 -1.41 -4.84 -8.59
N GLY A 137 -1.39 -6.17 -8.65
CA GLY A 137 -0.20 -6.97 -8.36
C GLY A 137 -0.52 -8.46 -8.34
N GLU A 138 0.26 -9.24 -7.59
CA GLU A 138 0.15 -10.71 -7.51
C GLU A 138 -1.17 -11.22 -6.93
N LYS A 139 -1.87 -10.42 -6.12
CA LYS A 139 -3.20 -10.78 -5.57
C LYS A 139 -4.23 -9.81 -6.13
N GLU A 140 -5.23 -10.34 -6.82
CA GLU A 140 -6.39 -9.58 -7.31
C GLU A 140 -7.26 -9.09 -6.14
N GLY A 141 -8.07 -8.05 -6.38
CA GLY A 141 -9.03 -7.54 -5.40
C GLY A 141 -8.39 -6.99 -4.10
N ARG A 142 -7.13 -6.56 -4.15
CA ARG A 142 -6.50 -5.84 -3.04
C ARG A 142 -6.79 -4.35 -3.12
N GLY A 143 -6.96 -3.75 -1.96
CA GLY A 143 -7.27 -2.34 -1.86
C GLY A 143 -7.83 -1.97 -0.51
N TRP A 144 -8.38 -0.78 -0.45
CA TRP A 144 -9.14 -0.32 0.71
C TRP A 144 -10.12 0.76 0.31
N THR A 145 -11.17 0.90 1.10
CA THR A 145 -12.11 2.02 0.99
C THR A 145 -12.16 2.73 2.32
N GLN A 146 -12.05 4.05 2.33
CA GLN A 146 -12.17 4.85 3.56
C GLN A 146 -13.11 6.04 3.36
N TRP A 147 -13.81 6.42 4.43
CA TRP A 147 -14.75 7.54 4.43
C TRP A 147 -14.84 8.15 5.84
N ILE A 148 -15.41 9.34 5.93
CA ILE A 148 -15.60 10.04 7.20
C ILE A 148 -17.10 10.13 7.51
N GLU A 149 -17.47 9.79 8.74
CA GLU A 149 -18.81 9.96 9.30
C GLU A 149 -18.69 10.71 10.62
N GLY A 150 -19.07 11.99 10.64
CA GLY A 150 -18.86 12.87 11.79
C GLY A 150 -17.37 13.08 12.09
N ASP A 151 -16.93 12.70 13.29
CA ASP A 151 -15.54 12.72 13.73
C ASP A 151 -14.85 11.35 13.63
N GLU A 152 -15.48 10.39 12.97
CA GLU A 152 -14.94 9.06 12.77
C GLU A 152 -14.45 8.85 11.34
N LEU A 153 -13.23 8.32 11.21
CA LEU A 153 -12.69 7.81 9.96
C LEU A 153 -12.88 6.29 9.94
N HIS A 154 -13.62 5.81 8.95
CA HIS A 154 -13.83 4.39 8.70
C HIS A 154 -12.91 3.92 7.59
N LEU A 155 -12.36 2.71 7.76
CA LEU A 155 -11.49 2.06 6.79
C LEU A 155 -11.89 0.60 6.65
N VAL A 156 -12.19 0.19 5.43
CA VAL A 156 -12.41 -1.21 5.05
C VAL A 156 -11.22 -1.69 4.24
N LEU A 157 -10.59 -2.77 4.69
CA LEU A 157 -9.50 -3.43 3.95
C LEU A 157 -10.06 -4.52 3.05
N LEU A 158 -9.69 -4.48 1.77
CA LEU A 158 -10.05 -5.47 0.77
C LEU A 158 -8.85 -6.37 0.48
N GLY A 159 -9.05 -7.67 0.44
CA GLY A 159 -8.00 -8.62 0.07
C GLY A 159 -8.53 -9.82 -0.67
N GLY A 160 -7.96 -10.11 -1.85
CA GLY A 160 -7.79 -11.42 -2.49
C GLY A 160 -9.03 -12.29 -2.71
N ALA A 161 -9.67 -12.69 -1.62
CA ALA A 161 -10.78 -13.63 -1.57
C ALA A 161 -12.14 -12.97 -1.26
N PHE A 162 -12.17 -11.67 -0.93
CA PHE A 162 -13.42 -11.01 -0.50
C PHE A 162 -14.43 -10.78 -1.62
N PHE A 163 -14.01 -10.78 -2.89
CA PHE A 163 -14.89 -10.51 -4.04
C PHE A 163 -15.46 -11.78 -4.72
N LEU A 164 -15.03 -12.99 -4.35
CA LEU A 164 -15.60 -14.23 -4.88
C LEU A 164 -16.57 -14.86 -3.88
N SER A 165 -17.76 -14.28 -3.78
CA SER A 165 -18.92 -14.99 -3.24
C SER A 165 -19.41 -16.03 -4.27
N THR A 166 -18.87 -17.24 -4.19
CA THR A 166 -19.63 -18.45 -4.57
C THR A 166 -20.06 -19.20 -3.32
N SER A 167 -21.27 -18.90 -2.88
CA SER A 167 -22.25 -19.74 -2.17
C SER A 167 -22.02 -20.36 -0.77
N SER A 168 -20.86 -20.34 -0.10
CA SER A 168 -20.81 -21.06 1.21
C SER A 168 -19.89 -20.58 2.34
N GLY A 169 -19.47 -19.32 2.39
CA GLY A 169 -18.72 -18.81 3.55
C GLY A 169 -18.75 -17.28 3.64
N LYS A 170 -19.50 -16.74 4.60
CA LYS A 170 -19.55 -15.29 4.88
C LYS A 170 -18.28 -14.86 5.63
N HIS A 171 -17.18 -14.64 4.92
CA HIS A 171 -16.09 -13.83 5.48
C HIS A 171 -16.56 -12.37 5.51
N HIS A 172 -16.53 -11.74 6.68
CA HIS A 172 -16.89 -10.32 6.85
C HIS A 172 -15.67 -9.44 6.57
N PRO A 173 -15.81 -8.29 5.88
CA PRO A 173 -14.69 -7.41 5.59
C PRO A 173 -14.03 -6.92 6.87
N THR A 174 -12.73 -6.63 6.82
CA THR A 174 -12.00 -6.03 7.95
C THR A 174 -12.30 -4.55 8.02
N THR A 175 -12.85 -4.12 9.16
CA THR A 175 -13.21 -2.74 9.45
C THR A 175 -12.27 -2.18 10.51
N LYS A 176 -11.80 -0.95 10.28
CA LYS A 176 -11.04 -0.16 11.24
C LYS A 176 -11.75 1.17 11.42
N GLY A 177 -11.92 1.57 12.67
CA GLY A 177 -12.48 2.87 13.04
C GLY A 177 -11.42 3.72 13.74
N PHE A 178 -11.39 5.01 13.43
CA PHE A 178 -10.50 5.97 14.06
C PHE A 178 -11.30 7.21 14.48
N CYS A 179 -10.96 7.80 15.62
CA CYS A 179 -11.50 9.09 16.05
C CYS A 179 -10.54 10.21 15.65
N ARG A 180 -11.07 11.34 15.19
CA ARG A 180 -10.28 12.55 15.01
C ARG A 180 -9.77 13.04 16.37
N ASP A 181 -8.47 13.26 16.45
CA ASP A 181 -7.85 13.88 17.62
C ASP A 181 -8.09 15.38 17.55
N GLN A 182 -8.89 15.92 18.47
CA GLN A 182 -9.25 17.34 18.52
C GLN A 182 -8.30 18.15 19.43
N ASP A 183 -7.35 17.48 20.10
CA ASP A 183 -6.42 18.07 21.06
C ASP A 183 -5.08 18.54 20.43
N LEU A 184 -4.97 18.54 19.09
CA LEU A 184 -3.80 18.95 18.31
C LEU A 184 -4.10 20.13 17.39
#